data_AF-A0AAX1MZL3-F1
#
_entry.id   AF-A0AAX1MZL3-F1
#
_cell.length_a   1.000
_cell.length_b   1.000
_cell.length_c   1.000
_cell.angle_alpha   90.00
_cell.angle_beta   90.00
_cell.angle_gamma   90.00
#
_symmetry.space_group_name_H-M   'P 1'
#
loop_
_entity.id
_entity.type
_entity.pdbx_description
1 polymer ?
#
loop_
_entity_poly.entity_id
_entity_poly.type
_entity_poly.pdbx_seq_one_letter_code
_entity_poly.pdbx_strand_id
1 'polypeptide(L)'
;MKKVLLIFLLGLFAMSCSEDEEPAPCDTQQTIADLTAVYEKLGNLPDDATCEDTKAAAQEALDFANANETCINEALEESFADDPDGLADAQQELEETKALLEVVTLLPCDL
;
A
#
# COMPACT_ATOMS: atom_id res chain seq x y z
N MET A 1 -45.37 -10.31 -12.70
CA MET A 1 -44.27 -11.27 -12.45
C MET A 1 -43.03 -10.75 -13.18
N LYS A 2 -42.17 -9.99 -12.48
CA LYS A 2 -40.97 -9.30 -13.03
C LYS A 2 -39.77 -9.56 -12.10
N LYS A 3 -39.37 -10.83 -11.93
CA LYS A 3 -38.23 -11.21 -11.07
C LYS A 3 -37.33 -12.29 -11.67
N VAL A 4 -37.39 -12.51 -12.99
CA VAL A 4 -36.63 -13.60 -13.66
C VAL A 4 -35.62 -13.06 -14.69
N LEU A 5 -35.32 -11.76 -14.69
CA LEU A 5 -34.44 -11.14 -15.68
C LEU A 5 -33.06 -10.71 -15.15
N LEU A 6 -32.75 -10.95 -13.86
CA LEU A 6 -31.48 -10.54 -13.25
C LEU A 6 -30.45 -11.67 -13.09
N ILE A 7 -30.83 -12.93 -13.38
CA ILE A 7 -29.92 -14.08 -13.21
C ILE A 7 -29.18 -14.44 -14.51
N PHE A 8 -29.58 -13.88 -15.66
CA PHE A 8 -28.89 -14.08 -16.94
C PHE A 8 -27.71 -13.12 -17.18
N LEU A 9 -27.44 -12.17 -16.27
CA LEU A 9 -26.25 -11.31 -16.30
C LEU A 9 -25.06 -11.85 -15.49
N LEU A 10 -25.22 -13.01 -14.84
CA LEU A 10 -24.20 -13.62 -13.96
C LEU A 10 -23.52 -14.86 -14.59
N GLY A 11 -23.65 -15.09 -15.90
CA GLY A 11 -23.23 -16.34 -16.55
C GLY A 11 -22.53 -16.22 -17.91
N LEU A 12 -21.94 -15.06 -18.24
CA LEU A 12 -21.30 -14.82 -19.56
C LEU A 12 -19.94 -14.11 -19.48
N PHE A 13 -19.24 -14.22 -18.34
CA PHE A 13 -17.82 -13.86 -18.21
C PHE A 13 -16.92 -15.04 -17.83
N ALA A 14 -17.41 -16.27 -18.04
CA ALA A 14 -16.52 -17.42 -18.14
C ALA A 14 -16.14 -17.57 -19.63
N MET A 15 -14.83 -17.56 -19.92
CA MET A 15 -14.22 -17.86 -21.22
C MET A 15 -14.11 -16.74 -22.27
N SER A 16 -13.33 -15.69 -21.97
CA SER A 16 -12.26 -15.21 -22.87
C SER A 16 -11.32 -14.23 -22.15
N CYS A 17 -10.60 -14.67 -21.10
CA CYS A 17 -9.48 -13.90 -20.59
C CYS A 17 -8.28 -14.14 -21.54
N SER A 18 -8.17 -13.29 -22.56
CA SER A 18 -6.90 -13.01 -23.21
C SER A 18 -5.89 -12.55 -22.16
N GLU A 19 -4.65 -13.02 -22.29
CA GLU A 19 -3.50 -12.87 -21.38
C GLU A 19 -2.99 -11.42 -21.14
N ASP A 20 -3.83 -10.39 -21.25
CA ASP A 20 -3.47 -8.99 -20.98
C ASP A 20 -4.67 -8.24 -20.38
N GLU A 21 -5.25 -8.75 -19.28
CA GLU A 21 -5.94 -7.85 -18.36
C GLU A 21 -4.84 -7.16 -17.55
N GLU A 22 -4.44 -5.95 -18.00
CA GLU A 22 -3.80 -5.00 -17.09
C GLU A 22 -4.61 -5.03 -15.79
N PRO A 23 -3.97 -5.25 -14.63
CA PRO A 23 -4.67 -5.18 -13.36
C PRO A 23 -5.46 -3.87 -13.36
N ALA A 24 -6.71 -3.90 -12.89
CA ALA A 24 -7.51 -2.69 -12.81
C ALA A 24 -6.65 -1.62 -12.14
N PRO A 25 -6.44 -0.45 -12.79
CA PRO A 25 -5.50 0.53 -12.29
C PRO A 25 -5.92 0.89 -10.87
N CYS A 26 -4.99 0.78 -9.93
CA CYS A 26 -5.30 1.18 -8.57
C CYS A 26 -5.44 2.70 -8.48
N ASP A 27 -6.15 3.14 -7.46
CA ASP A 27 -6.32 4.56 -7.18
C ASP A 27 -5.03 5.10 -6.54
N THR A 28 -4.06 5.50 -7.38
CA THR A 28 -2.73 5.97 -6.96
C THR A 28 -2.82 7.11 -5.96
N GLN A 29 -3.76 8.04 -6.15
CA GLN A 29 -4.01 9.14 -5.22
C GLN A 29 -4.51 8.65 -3.86
N GLN A 30 -5.48 7.74 -3.84
CA GLN A 30 -5.97 7.15 -2.59
C GLN A 30 -4.88 6.33 -1.89
N THR A 31 -4.09 5.55 -2.64
CA THR A 31 -2.98 4.77 -2.07
C THR A 31 -1.94 5.66 -1.40
N ILE A 32 -1.55 6.78 -2.01
CA ILE A 32 -0.60 7.73 -1.40
C ILE A 32 -1.22 8.43 -0.18
N ALA A 33 -2.51 8.81 -0.24
CA ALA A 33 -3.21 9.38 0.90
C ALA A 33 -3.26 8.41 2.09
N ASP A 34 -3.56 7.14 1.84
CA ASP A 34 -3.61 6.09 2.86
C ASP A 34 -2.21 5.78 3.39
N LEU A 35 -1.19 5.69 2.53
CA LEU A 35 0.21 5.53 2.94
C LEU A 35 0.64 6.66 3.89
N THR A 36 0.33 7.89 3.53
CA THR A 36 0.61 9.08 4.35
C THR A 36 -0.09 8.99 5.70
N ALA A 37 -1.37 8.64 5.72
CA ALA A 37 -2.13 8.51 6.97
C ALA A 37 -1.55 7.43 7.90
N VAL A 38 -1.07 6.31 7.35
CA VAL A 38 -0.45 5.23 8.14
C VAL A 38 0.90 5.68 8.72
N TYR A 39 1.75 6.37 7.95
CA TYR A 39 3.00 6.93 8.47
C TYR A 39 2.77 8.05 9.49
N GLU A 40 1.76 8.90 9.28
CA GLU A 40 1.37 9.92 10.25
C GLU A 40 0.89 9.30 11.56
N LYS A 41 0.16 8.18 11.52
CA LYS A 41 -0.25 7.45 12.72
C LYS A 41 0.96 6.96 13.51
N LEU A 42 1.98 6.44 12.83
CA LEU A 42 3.24 6.03 13.45
C LEU A 42 4.00 7.22 14.07
N GLY A 43 4.09 8.34 13.35
CA GLY A 43 4.76 9.55 13.83
C GLY A 43 4.02 10.30 14.95
N ASN A 44 2.70 10.10 15.07
CA ASN A 44 1.84 10.72 16.07
C ASN A 44 1.43 9.76 17.20
N LEU A 45 2.19 8.69 17.41
CA LEU A 45 2.02 7.87 18.60
C LEU A 45 2.16 8.75 19.86
N PRO A 46 1.30 8.54 20.88
CA PRO A 46 1.35 9.35 22.09
C PRO A 46 2.66 9.13 22.85
N ASP A 47 3.07 10.10 23.66
CA ASP A 47 4.32 10.04 24.45
C ASP A 47 4.34 8.86 25.45
N ASP A 48 3.17 8.34 25.83
CA ASP A 48 3.01 7.17 26.70
C ASP A 48 2.77 5.86 25.93
N ALA A 49 2.95 5.87 24.60
CA ALA A 49 2.89 4.66 23.78
C ALA A 49 3.90 3.63 24.27
N THR A 50 3.44 2.39 24.40
CA THR A 50 4.32 1.29 24.75
C THR A 50 5.17 0.89 23.55
N CYS A 51 6.23 0.12 23.80
CA CYS A 51 6.99 -0.50 22.71
C CYS A 51 6.09 -1.38 21.83
N GLU A 52 5.14 -2.11 22.42
CA GLU A 52 4.20 -2.95 21.67
C GLU A 52 3.27 -2.11 20.78
N ASP A 53 2.82 -0.93 21.24
CA ASP A 53 2.03 -0.01 20.41
C ASP A 53 2.85 0.50 19.22
N THR A 54 4.13 0.83 19.47
CA THR A 54 5.05 1.29 18.42
C THR A 54 5.29 0.19 17.39
N LYS A 55 5.49 -1.05 17.84
CA LYS A 55 5.61 -2.20 16.95
C LYS A 55 4.36 -2.45 16.13
N ALA A 56 3.19 -2.40 16.75
CA ALA A 56 1.93 -2.63 16.05
C ALA A 56 1.71 -1.58 14.95
N ALA A 57 1.99 -0.30 15.24
CA ALA A 57 1.92 0.76 14.25
C ALA A 57 2.98 0.61 13.13
N ALA A 58 4.21 0.22 13.48
CA ALA A 58 5.25 -0.04 12.49
C ALA A 58 4.91 -1.24 11.58
N GLN A 59 4.32 -2.29 12.15
CA GLN A 59 3.85 -3.45 11.39
C GLN A 59 2.71 -3.08 10.45
N GLU A 60 1.75 -2.27 10.89
CA GLU A 60 0.67 -1.76 10.03
C GLU A 60 1.22 -0.96 8.83
N ALA A 61 2.23 -0.11 9.07
CA ALA A 61 2.91 0.63 8.01
C ALA A 61 3.63 -0.28 7.02
N LEU A 62 4.36 -1.28 7.54
CA LEU A 62 5.08 -2.25 6.71
C LEU A 62 4.13 -3.12 5.89
N ASP A 63 3.05 -3.62 6.50
CA ASP A 63 2.03 -4.43 5.84
C ASP A 63 1.32 -3.64 4.75
N PHE A 64 0.98 -2.37 5.02
CA PHE A 64 0.36 -1.50 4.02
C PHE A 64 1.30 -1.26 2.83
N ALA A 65 2.56 -0.91 3.10
CA ALA A 65 3.54 -0.64 2.06
C ALA A 65 3.78 -1.87 1.17
N ASN A 66 3.89 -3.06 1.78
CA ASN A 66 4.08 -4.32 1.04
C ASN A 66 2.83 -4.72 0.25
N ALA A 67 1.63 -4.56 0.82
CA ALA A 67 0.39 -4.92 0.15
C ALA A 67 0.06 -4.01 -1.04
N ASN A 68 0.59 -2.78 -1.05
CA ASN A 68 0.35 -1.78 -2.08
C ASN A 68 1.60 -1.41 -2.87
N GLU A 69 2.67 -2.21 -2.81
CA GLU A 69 3.99 -1.88 -3.38
C GLU A 69 3.90 -1.49 -4.87
N THR A 70 3.15 -2.25 -5.67
CA THR A 70 2.94 -1.93 -7.09
C THR A 70 2.28 -0.56 -7.27
N CYS A 71 1.22 -0.28 -6.52
CA CYS A 71 0.50 1.00 -6.62
C CYS A 71 1.28 2.19 -6.11
N ILE A 72 2.10 2.00 -5.08
CA ILE A 72 2.98 3.05 -4.58
C ILE A 72 4.04 3.36 -5.64
N ASN A 73 4.63 2.34 -6.28
CA ASN A 73 5.58 2.55 -7.36
C ASN A 73 4.95 3.24 -8.57
N GLU A 74 3.75 2.82 -9.00
CA GLU A 74 3.01 3.51 -10.06
C GLU A 74 2.76 4.99 -9.70
N ALA A 75 2.32 5.26 -8.47
CA ALA A 75 2.10 6.63 -8.00
C ALA A 75 3.39 7.48 -7.98
N LEU A 76 4.54 6.88 -7.63
CA LEU A 76 5.84 7.54 -7.68
C LEU A 76 6.26 7.81 -9.14
N GLU A 77 6.12 6.84 -10.03
CA GLU A 77 6.42 6.98 -11.46
C GLU A 77 5.57 8.10 -12.10
N GLU A 78 4.28 8.19 -11.74
CA GLU A 78 3.39 9.28 -12.15
C GLU A 78 3.84 10.64 -11.59
N SER A 79 4.23 10.68 -10.31
CA SER A 79 4.62 11.91 -9.61
C SER A 79 5.97 12.47 -10.08
N PHE A 80 6.87 11.59 -10.51
CA PHE A 80 8.24 11.92 -10.94
C PHE A 80 8.47 11.64 -12.43
N ALA A 81 7.41 11.66 -13.25
CA ALA A 81 7.49 11.31 -14.68
C ALA A 81 8.53 12.13 -15.47
N ASP A 82 8.79 13.38 -15.04
CA ASP A 82 9.79 14.29 -15.65
C ASP A 82 11.10 14.39 -14.84
N ASP A 83 11.26 13.60 -13.78
CA ASP A 83 12.40 13.65 -12.84
C ASP A 83 12.87 12.23 -12.44
N PRO A 84 13.62 11.54 -13.31
CA PRO A 84 14.07 10.17 -13.05
C PRO A 84 15.05 10.05 -11.88
N ASP A 85 15.79 11.12 -11.56
CA ASP A 85 16.67 11.14 -10.39
C ASP A 85 15.83 11.23 -9.11
N GLY A 86 14.81 12.10 -9.09
CA GLY A 86 13.85 12.19 -7.99
C GLY A 86 13.03 10.90 -7.78
N LEU A 87 12.67 10.19 -8.86
CA LEU A 87 12.03 8.87 -8.77
C LEU A 87 12.94 7.85 -8.07
N ALA A 88 14.21 7.78 -8.47
CA ALA A 88 15.17 6.85 -7.89
C ALA A 88 15.40 7.13 -6.39
N ASP A 89 15.52 8.41 -6.03
CA ASP A 89 15.66 8.84 -4.64
C ASP A 89 14.41 8.46 -3.82
N ALA A 90 13.20 8.71 -4.34
CA ALA A 90 11.95 8.37 -3.65
C ALA A 90 11.75 6.85 -3.46
N GLN A 91 12.09 6.04 -4.47
CA GLN A 91 12.05 4.59 -4.36
C GLN A 91 13.07 4.07 -3.34
N GLN A 92 14.27 4.66 -3.30
CA GLN A 92 15.26 4.33 -2.29
C GLN A 92 14.76 4.67 -0.88
N GLU A 93 14.18 5.86 -0.68
CA GLU A 93 13.61 6.26 0.62
C GLU A 93 12.50 5.32 1.08
N LEU A 94 11.65 4.84 0.17
CA LEU A 94 10.60 3.86 0.46
C LEU A 94 11.20 2.54 0.95
N GLU A 95 12.22 2.00 0.26
CA GLU A 95 12.89 0.75 0.65
C GLU A 95 13.64 0.88 1.98
N GLU A 96 14.35 1.99 2.19
CA GLU A 96 15.03 2.27 3.46
C GLU A 96 14.03 2.39 4.62
N THR A 97 12.89 3.04 4.38
CA THR A 97 11.81 3.14 5.37
C THR A 97 11.22 1.76 5.69
N LYS A 98 10.92 0.93 4.68
CA LYS A 98 10.45 -0.44 4.88
C LYS A 98 11.44 -1.26 5.72
N ALA A 99 12.74 -1.15 5.43
CA ALA A 99 13.78 -1.85 6.18
C ALA A 99 13.85 -1.37 7.64
N LEU A 100 13.71 -0.06 7.89
CA LEU A 100 13.65 0.49 9.25
C LEU A 100 12.43 -0.02 10.02
N LEU A 101 11.26 -0.04 9.38
CA LEU A 101 10.03 -0.59 9.98
C LEU A 101 10.21 -2.06 10.35
N GLU A 102 10.80 -2.87 9.46
CA GLU A 102 11.09 -4.29 9.73
C GLU A 102 12.03 -4.46 10.93
N VAL A 103 13.07 -3.63 11.05
CA VAL A 103 13.95 -3.66 12.22
C VAL A 103 13.17 -3.33 13.50
N VAL A 104 12.32 -2.30 13.48
CA VAL A 104 11.49 -1.92 14.64
C VAL A 104 10.57 -3.06 15.04
N THR A 105 9.93 -3.76 14.10
CA THR A 105 9.03 -4.89 14.41
C THR A 105 9.77 -6.10 14.97
N LEU A 106 11.04 -6.30 14.62
CA LEU A 106 11.87 -7.41 15.09
C LEU A 106 12.55 -7.17 16.45
N LEU A 107 12.85 -5.91 16.84
CA LEU A 107 13.56 -5.61 18.09
C LEU A 107 12.74 -5.99 19.34
N PRO A 108 13.29 -6.66 20.37
CA PRO A 108 12.52 -6.99 21.57
C PRO A 108 12.12 -5.73 22.36
N CYS A 109 10.95 -5.76 23.01
CA CYS A 109 10.45 -4.65 23.82
C CYS A 109 11.02 -4.57 25.25
N ASP A 110 11.77 -5.60 25.67
CA ASP A 110 12.29 -5.74 27.04
C ASP A 110 13.78 -5.34 27.17
N LEU A 111 14.25 -4.35 26.38
CA LEU A 111 15.65 -3.89 26.41
C LEU A 111 16.02 -3.12 27.69
#